data_AF-A0A2T0X5Q9-F1
#
_entry.id   AF-A0A2T0X5Q9-F1
#
_cell.length_a   1.000
_cell.length_b   1.000
_cell.length_c   1.000
_cell.angle_alpha   90.00
_cell.angle_beta   90.00
_cell.angle_gamma   90.00
#
_symmetry.space_group_name_H-M   'P 1'
#
loop_
_entity.id
_entity.type
_entity.pdbx_description
1 polymer ?
#
loop_
_entity_poly.entity_id
_entity_poly.type
_entity_poly.pdbx_seq_one_letter_code
_entity_poly.pdbx_strand_id
1 'polypeptide(L)'
;MTTVQEFDLELSFPGAQEVIHFDDSNYHASSTVQRVDFIAEYEAHYLYVEIKDPDIPGAANSAAFLEKLRSGKLVQSLAGKFRDTQFFRAAQGKNDRKVQYIVLLSMRSMEPALLLTKQEELQRAIPIRHADWADDCAASCMILNFEQWKKQFGEQSLRRISEGAT
;
A
#
# COMPACT_ATOMS: atom_id res chain seq x y z
N MET A 1 -7.26 1.46 19.10
CA MET A 1 -6.46 2.14 18.06
C MET A 1 -5.30 1.21 17.78
N THR A 2 -5.19 0.70 16.56
CA THR A 2 -4.12 -0.21 16.17
C THR A 2 -3.09 0.61 15.41
N THR A 3 -1.88 0.69 15.96
CA THR A 3 -0.77 1.45 15.39
C THR A 3 0.32 0.48 14.97
N VAL A 4 0.91 0.69 13.80
CA VAL A 4 2.03 -0.07 13.28
C VAL A 4 3.16 0.86 12.86
N GLN A 5 4.37 0.31 12.81
CA GLN A 5 5.56 1.03 12.40
C GLN A 5 6.15 0.38 11.16
N GLU A 6 6.49 1.21 10.17
CA GLU A 6 7.26 0.84 8.98
C GLU A 6 8.43 1.81 8.86
N PHE A 7 9.61 1.35 9.28
CA PHE A 7 10.81 2.17 9.41
C PHE A 7 10.58 3.46 10.23
N ASP A 8 10.69 4.65 9.61
CA ASP A 8 10.50 5.95 10.24
C ASP A 8 9.03 6.41 10.22
N LEU A 9 8.12 5.64 9.62
CA LEU A 9 6.70 5.95 9.57
C LEU A 9 5.94 5.18 10.63
N GLU A 10 5.09 5.89 11.37
CA GLU A 10 4.08 5.29 12.24
C GLU A 10 2.69 5.55 11.64
N LEU A 11 1.90 4.49 11.48
CA LEU A 11 0.57 4.51 10.89
C LEU A 11 -0.48 4.04 11.90
N SER A 12 -1.62 4.72 11.94
CA SER A 12 -2.74 4.37 12.81
C SER A 12 -3.97 3.98 11.97
N PHE A 13 -4.57 2.85 12.34
CA PHE A 13 -5.76 2.27 11.72
C PHE A 13 -6.93 2.26 12.73
N PRO A 14 -7.53 3.41 13.04
CA PRO A 14 -8.64 3.47 13.96
C PRO A 14 -9.85 2.69 13.41
N GLY A 15 -10.43 1.81 14.22
CA GLY A 15 -11.58 0.99 13.83
C GLY A 15 -11.23 -0.30 13.07
N ALA A 16 -9.95 -0.55 12.76
CA ALA A 16 -9.53 -1.86 12.28
C ALA A 16 -9.69 -2.90 13.40
N GLN A 17 -10.25 -4.06 13.05
CA GLN A 17 -10.38 -5.23 13.91
C GLN A 17 -9.01 -5.91 14.11
N GLU A 18 -8.19 -5.91 13.06
CA GLU A 18 -6.84 -6.47 13.05
C GLU A 18 -5.97 -5.70 12.06
N VAL A 19 -4.66 -5.61 12.33
CA VAL A 19 -3.66 -5.14 11.37
C VAL A 19 -2.53 -6.16 11.31
N ILE A 20 -2.26 -6.68 10.11
CA ILE A 20 -1.30 -7.75 9.85
C ILE A 20 -0.10 -7.15 9.12
N HIS A 21 1.12 -7.39 9.63
CA HIS A 21 2.35 -7.21 8.86
C HIS A 21 2.42 -8.34 7.83
N PHE A 22 1.94 -8.07 6.63
CA PHE A 22 1.69 -9.10 5.63
C PHE A 22 2.92 -9.43 4.81
N ASP A 23 4.01 -8.68 4.93
CA ASP A 23 5.28 -9.02 4.28
C ASP A 23 6.19 -9.93 5.13
N ASP A 24 5.84 -10.22 6.39
CA ASP A 24 6.60 -11.07 7.31
C ASP A 24 6.95 -12.43 6.67
N SER A 25 8.24 -12.69 6.54
CA SER A 25 8.74 -13.93 5.93
C SER A 25 8.34 -15.19 6.69
N ASN A 26 8.16 -15.11 8.01
CA ASN A 26 7.71 -16.27 8.80
C ASN A 26 6.27 -16.65 8.45
N TYR A 27 5.43 -15.67 8.14
CA TYR A 27 4.03 -15.91 7.77
C TYR A 27 3.88 -16.62 6.42
N HIS A 28 4.86 -16.46 5.52
CA HIS A 28 4.80 -16.94 4.13
C HIS A 28 5.80 -18.06 3.81
N ALA A 29 6.60 -18.50 4.77
CA ALA A 29 7.64 -19.50 4.59
C ALA A 29 8.56 -19.19 3.38
N SER A 30 8.87 -20.20 2.55
CA SER A 30 9.75 -20.08 1.38
C SER A 30 9.07 -19.54 0.11
N SER A 31 7.84 -19.03 0.21
CA SER A 31 7.07 -18.56 -0.94
C SER A 31 7.68 -17.29 -1.56
N THR A 32 7.68 -17.25 -2.90
CA THR A 32 8.16 -16.10 -3.69
C THR A 32 7.05 -15.10 -4.04
N VAL A 33 5.84 -15.27 -3.49
CA VAL A 33 4.73 -14.34 -3.68
C VAL A 33 5.14 -12.92 -3.27
N GLN A 34 4.76 -11.96 -4.09
CA GLN A 34 4.86 -10.56 -3.74
C GLN A 34 3.78 -10.23 -2.71
N ARG A 35 4.10 -9.34 -1.78
CA ARG A 35 3.27 -9.06 -0.60
C ARG A 35 3.16 -7.57 -0.42
N VAL A 36 1.98 -7.06 -0.10
CA VAL A 36 1.87 -5.73 0.49
C VAL A 36 2.46 -5.74 1.90
N ASP A 37 2.90 -4.58 2.38
CA ASP A 37 3.50 -4.45 3.72
C ASP A 37 2.47 -4.73 4.82
N PHE A 38 1.25 -4.18 4.69
CA PHE A 38 0.18 -4.36 5.69
C PHE A 38 -1.18 -4.74 5.10
N ILE A 39 -1.96 -5.46 5.90
CA ILE A 39 -3.40 -5.60 5.71
C ILE A 39 -4.11 -5.15 7.00
N ALA A 40 -4.93 -4.12 6.90
CA ALA A 40 -5.87 -3.77 7.96
C ALA A 40 -7.26 -4.36 7.65
N GLU A 41 -7.80 -5.14 8.57
CA GLU A 41 -9.13 -5.74 8.46
C GLU A 41 -10.16 -4.86 9.16
N TYR A 42 -11.07 -4.25 8.40
CA TYR A 42 -12.24 -3.53 8.92
C TYR A 42 -13.49 -4.40 8.78
N GLU A 43 -14.54 -4.06 9.53
CA GLU A 43 -15.82 -4.78 9.44
C GLU A 43 -16.37 -4.84 8.00
N ALA A 44 -16.28 -3.73 7.27
CA ALA A 44 -16.86 -3.62 5.92
C ALA A 44 -15.88 -3.92 4.76
N HIS A 45 -14.56 -3.87 5.00
CA HIS A 45 -13.57 -3.96 3.92
C HIS A 45 -12.19 -4.42 4.44
N TYR A 46 -11.37 -4.90 3.51
CA TYR A 46 -9.93 -5.03 3.72
C TYR A 46 -9.21 -3.82 3.13
N LEU A 47 -8.23 -3.32 3.86
CA LEU A 47 -7.33 -2.26 3.40
C LEU A 47 -5.93 -2.84 3.22
N TYR A 48 -5.51 -3.00 1.96
CA TYR A 48 -4.16 -3.42 1.60
C TYR A 48 -3.28 -2.18 1.47
N VAL A 49 -2.16 -2.15 2.18
CA VAL A 49 -1.28 -0.99 2.25
C VAL A 49 0.14 -1.39 1.85
N GLU A 50 0.66 -0.70 0.85
CA GLU A 50 2.06 -0.76 0.46
C GLU A 50 2.70 0.62 0.65
N ILE A 51 3.90 0.66 1.22
CA ILE A 51 4.61 1.88 1.60
C ILE A 51 5.89 2.01 0.80
N LYS A 52 6.12 3.20 0.26
CA LYS A 52 7.38 3.60 -0.37
C LYS A 52 7.78 4.96 0.18
N ASP A 53 8.82 4.96 1.02
CA ASP A 53 9.37 6.19 1.62
C ASP A 53 10.82 6.41 1.13
N PRO A 54 11.01 6.95 -0.10
CA PRO A 54 12.35 7.28 -0.58
C PRO A 54 13.04 8.39 0.24
N ASP A 55 12.28 9.12 1.06
CA ASP A 55 12.76 10.22 1.90
C ASP A 55 13.09 9.78 3.34
N ILE A 56 13.09 8.47 3.61
CA ILE A 56 13.50 7.95 4.91
C ILE A 56 14.88 8.50 5.33
N PRO A 57 15.06 8.96 6.57
CA PRO A 57 16.37 9.39 7.05
C PRO A 57 17.44 8.31 6.84
N GLY A 58 18.53 8.68 6.15
CA GLY A 58 19.61 7.75 5.83
C GLY A 58 19.38 6.87 4.60
N ALA A 59 18.37 7.16 3.76
CA ALA A 59 18.17 6.42 2.51
C ALA A 59 19.42 6.46 1.61
N ALA A 60 20.03 5.29 1.40
CA ALA A 60 21.24 5.18 0.59
C ALA A 60 20.99 5.29 -0.93
N ASN A 61 19.73 5.15 -1.40
CA ASN A 61 19.47 4.92 -2.82
C ASN A 61 18.17 5.55 -3.37
N SER A 62 17.93 6.82 -3.05
CA SER A 62 16.80 7.60 -3.60
C SER A 62 16.83 7.66 -5.14
N ALA A 63 18.02 7.69 -5.75
CA ALA A 63 18.18 7.70 -7.20
C ALA A 63 17.63 6.44 -7.89
N ALA A 64 17.89 5.23 -7.34
CA ALA A 64 17.32 4.01 -7.92
C ALA A 64 15.79 3.94 -7.78
N PHE A 65 15.23 4.54 -6.72
CA PHE A 65 13.78 4.67 -6.60
C PHE A 65 13.21 5.54 -7.72
N LEU A 66 13.81 6.72 -7.97
CA LEU A 66 13.42 7.62 -9.07
C LEU A 66 13.49 6.94 -10.44
N GLU A 67 14.53 6.14 -10.69
CA GLU A 67 14.65 5.36 -11.93
C GLU A 67 13.53 4.31 -12.06
N LYS A 68 13.19 3.60 -10.98
CA LYS A 68 12.04 2.66 -10.97
C LYS A 68 10.71 3.36 -11.19
N LEU A 69 10.54 4.55 -10.60
CA LEU A 69 9.36 5.39 -10.75
C LEU A 69 9.19 5.83 -12.22
N ARG A 70 10.28 6.29 -12.86
CA ARG A 70 10.26 6.76 -14.25
C ARG A 70 10.11 5.63 -15.27
N SER A 71 10.74 4.47 -15.03
CA SER A 71 10.74 3.35 -15.98
C SER A 71 9.48 2.47 -15.98
N GLY A 72 8.47 2.77 -15.14
CA GLY A 72 7.25 1.97 -15.00
C GLY A 72 7.44 0.65 -14.24
N LYS A 73 8.69 0.28 -13.90
CA LYS A 73 9.01 -0.91 -13.10
C LYS A 73 8.37 -0.86 -11.71
N LEU A 74 8.26 0.34 -11.12
CA LEU A 74 7.56 0.51 -9.84
C LEU A 74 6.10 0.05 -9.96
N VAL A 75 5.37 0.53 -10.97
CA VAL A 75 3.95 0.18 -11.17
C VAL A 75 3.77 -1.32 -11.35
N GLN A 76 4.62 -1.98 -12.14
CA GLN A 76 4.53 -3.43 -12.33
C GLN A 76 4.76 -4.20 -11.04
N SER A 77 5.69 -3.76 -10.20
CA SER A 77 5.93 -4.35 -8.88
C SER A 77 4.73 -4.13 -7.93
N LEU A 78 4.14 -2.94 -7.91
CA LEU A 78 2.96 -2.65 -7.08
C LEU A 78 1.75 -3.49 -7.51
N ALA A 79 1.50 -3.60 -8.82
CA ALA A 79 0.45 -4.44 -9.36
C ALA A 79 0.68 -5.94 -9.05
N GLY A 80 1.94 -6.39 -9.09
CA GLY A 80 2.33 -7.74 -8.68
C GLY A 80 2.00 -8.02 -7.22
N LYS A 81 2.41 -7.13 -6.30
CA LYS A 81 2.08 -7.21 -4.87
C LYS A 81 0.58 -7.30 -4.63
N PHE A 82 -0.22 -6.47 -5.29
CA PHE A 82 -1.69 -6.56 -5.17
C PHE A 82 -2.23 -7.92 -5.61
N ARG A 83 -1.86 -8.39 -6.82
CA ARG A 83 -2.38 -9.65 -7.37
C ARG A 83 -2.02 -10.85 -6.51
N ASP A 84 -0.77 -10.92 -6.06
CA ASP A 84 -0.27 -12.03 -5.27
C ASP A 84 -0.87 -12.02 -3.85
N THR A 85 -0.99 -10.85 -3.22
CA THR A 85 -1.71 -10.69 -1.94
C THR A 85 -3.17 -11.10 -2.09
N GLN A 86 -3.88 -10.61 -3.12
CA GLN A 86 -5.28 -10.94 -3.35
C GLN A 86 -5.49 -12.45 -3.54
N PHE A 87 -4.64 -13.08 -4.34
CA PHE A 87 -4.67 -14.53 -4.54
C PHE A 87 -4.47 -15.28 -3.22
N PHE A 88 -3.45 -14.90 -2.45
CA PHE A 88 -3.14 -15.54 -1.16
C PHE A 88 -4.31 -15.42 -0.19
N ARG A 89 -4.90 -14.22 -0.07
CA ARG A 89 -6.04 -13.96 0.83
C ARG A 89 -7.31 -14.70 0.39
N ALA A 90 -7.57 -14.77 -0.91
CA ALA A 90 -8.66 -15.58 -1.44
C ALA A 90 -8.46 -17.08 -1.12
N ALA A 91 -7.24 -17.60 -1.25
CA ALA A 91 -6.92 -18.99 -0.88
C ALA A 91 -7.08 -19.27 0.63
N GLN A 92 -6.96 -18.24 1.47
CA GLN A 92 -7.30 -18.31 2.91
C GLN A 92 -8.80 -18.22 3.20
N GLY A 93 -9.66 -18.05 2.19
CA GLY A 93 -11.10 -17.82 2.35
C GLY A 93 -11.45 -16.41 2.83
N LYS A 94 -10.52 -15.45 2.73
CA LYS A 94 -10.69 -14.04 3.13
C LYS A 94 -11.09 -13.17 1.93
N ASN A 95 -12.19 -13.55 1.27
CA ASN A 95 -12.77 -12.89 0.11
C ASN A 95 -14.22 -12.44 0.35
N ASP A 96 -14.64 -12.35 1.62
CA ASP A 96 -15.97 -11.96 2.09
C ASP A 96 -16.20 -10.45 2.12
N ARG A 97 -15.16 -9.63 1.92
CA ARG A 97 -15.22 -8.17 2.00
C ARG A 97 -14.55 -7.54 0.80
N LYS A 98 -15.00 -6.32 0.47
CA LYS A 98 -14.37 -5.53 -0.60
C LYS A 98 -12.96 -5.13 -0.19
N VAL A 99 -12.07 -5.05 -1.18
CA VAL A 99 -10.65 -4.70 -0.97
C VAL A 99 -10.42 -3.27 -1.45
N GLN A 100 -9.77 -2.47 -0.61
CA GLN A 100 -9.21 -1.17 -0.97
C GLN A 100 -7.70 -1.30 -0.99
N TYR A 101 -7.06 -0.99 -2.13
CA TYR A 101 -5.61 -1.02 -2.25
C TYR A 101 -5.04 0.39 -2.26
N ILE A 102 -4.16 0.68 -1.29
CA ILE A 102 -3.51 1.98 -1.17
C ILE A 102 -1.99 1.80 -1.19
N VAL A 103 -1.34 2.59 -2.04
CA VAL A 103 0.10 2.77 -2.01
C VAL A 103 0.39 4.13 -1.37
N LEU A 104 1.03 4.14 -0.20
CA LEU A 104 1.56 5.34 0.40
C LEU A 104 2.93 5.64 -0.21
N LEU A 105 3.00 6.72 -0.97
CA LEU A 105 4.24 7.23 -1.55
C LEU A 105 4.69 8.47 -0.78
N SER A 106 5.48 8.24 0.26
CA SER A 106 6.00 9.27 1.15
C SER A 106 7.25 9.93 0.53
N MET A 107 7.03 10.83 -0.43
CA MET A 107 8.09 11.56 -1.10
C MET A 107 7.72 13.05 -1.19
N ARG A 108 8.54 13.92 -0.59
CA ARG A 108 8.37 15.38 -0.53
C ARG A 108 8.49 16.02 -1.90
N SER A 109 9.37 15.53 -2.76
CA SER A 109 9.60 16.06 -4.12
C SER A 109 8.65 15.48 -5.18
N MET A 110 7.52 14.90 -4.77
CA MET A 110 6.54 14.33 -5.69
C MET A 110 5.70 15.40 -6.39
N GLU A 111 5.82 15.50 -7.71
CA GLU A 111 4.93 16.35 -8.51
C GLU A 111 3.51 15.75 -8.58
N PRO A 112 2.45 16.54 -8.34
CA PRO A 112 1.06 16.04 -8.38
C PRO A 112 0.67 15.36 -9.71
N ALA A 113 1.16 15.88 -10.84
CA ALA A 113 0.88 15.31 -12.17
C ALA A 113 1.53 13.93 -12.34
N LEU A 114 2.73 13.73 -11.79
CA LEU A 114 3.40 12.43 -11.80
C LEU A 114 2.62 11.41 -10.95
N LEU A 115 2.16 11.81 -9.77
CA LEU A 115 1.37 10.95 -8.89
C LEU A 115 0.08 10.48 -9.58
N LEU A 116 -0.65 11.40 -10.22
CA LEU A 116 -1.86 11.07 -10.98
C LEU A 116 -1.56 10.08 -12.11
N THR A 117 -0.50 10.35 -12.89
CA THR A 117 -0.06 9.46 -13.97
C THR A 117 0.23 8.06 -13.43
N LYS A 118 0.92 7.94 -12.28
CA LYS A 118 1.22 6.64 -11.68
C LYS A 118 0.00 5.93 -11.13
N GLN A 119 -0.97 6.66 -10.58
CA GLN A 119 -2.23 6.07 -10.17
C GLN A 119 -2.98 5.47 -11.35
N GLU A 120 -3.09 6.18 -12.47
CA GLU A 120 -3.75 5.65 -13.67
C GLU A 120 -2.98 4.46 -14.26
N GLU A 121 -1.65 4.52 -14.32
CA GLU A 121 -0.81 3.39 -14.75
C GLU A 121 -1.05 2.14 -13.87
N LEU A 122 -1.15 2.31 -12.55
CA LEU A 122 -1.40 1.22 -11.61
C LEU A 122 -2.80 0.63 -11.79
N GLN A 123 -3.82 1.47 -11.92
CA GLN A 123 -5.19 1.03 -12.18
C GLN A 123 -5.31 0.27 -13.51
N ARG A 124 -4.53 0.65 -14.54
CA ARG A 124 -4.46 -0.10 -15.81
C ARG A 124 -3.69 -1.41 -15.69
N ALA A 125 -2.68 -1.47 -14.81
CA ALA A 125 -1.85 -2.66 -14.61
C ALA A 125 -2.52 -3.76 -13.75
N ILE A 126 -3.57 -3.40 -13.02
CA ILE A 126 -4.40 -4.32 -12.24
C ILE A 126 -5.69 -4.55 -13.02
N PRO A 127 -6.08 -5.80 -13.31
CA PRO A 127 -7.40 -6.08 -13.86
C PRO A 127 -8.45 -5.86 -12.77
N ILE A 128 -8.85 -4.61 -12.49
CA ILE A 128 -9.80 -4.30 -11.39
C ILE A 128 -11.17 -4.91 -11.68
N ARG A 129 -11.58 -4.89 -12.96
CA ARG A 129 -12.88 -5.35 -13.45
C ARG A 129 -12.71 -6.22 -14.68
N HIS A 130 -13.59 -7.18 -14.85
CA HIS A 130 -13.70 -7.98 -16.07
C HIS A 130 -15.16 -8.38 -16.32
N ALA A 131 -15.56 -8.53 -17.58
CA ALA A 131 -16.94 -8.85 -17.95
C ALA A 131 -17.41 -10.20 -17.39
N ASP A 132 -16.49 -11.15 -17.24
CA ASP A 132 -16.78 -12.50 -16.72
C ASP A 132 -16.70 -12.60 -15.19
N TRP A 133 -16.42 -11.51 -14.48
CA TRP A 133 -16.31 -11.54 -13.02
C TRP A 133 -17.63 -11.14 -12.37
N ALA A 134 -18.03 -11.89 -11.34
CA ALA A 134 -19.21 -11.58 -10.55
C ALA A 134 -19.07 -10.26 -9.77
N ASP A 135 -17.82 -9.86 -9.48
CA ASP A 135 -17.48 -8.68 -8.70
C ASP A 135 -16.10 -8.12 -9.11
N ASP A 136 -15.90 -6.83 -8.85
CA ASP A 136 -14.58 -6.18 -8.94
C ASP A 136 -13.59 -6.84 -7.96
N CYS A 137 -12.33 -7.05 -8.39
CA CYS A 137 -11.30 -7.61 -7.51
C CYS A 137 -10.78 -6.60 -6.47
N ALA A 138 -11.03 -5.31 -6.68
CA ALA A 138 -10.83 -4.23 -5.71
C ALA A 138 -11.91 -3.16 -5.88
N ALA A 139 -12.41 -2.62 -4.77
CA ALA A 139 -13.33 -1.48 -4.77
C ALA A 139 -12.60 -0.15 -5.07
N SER A 140 -11.31 -0.06 -4.74
CA SER A 140 -10.48 1.10 -5.06
C SER A 140 -9.00 0.73 -5.16
N CYS A 141 -8.27 1.50 -5.97
CA CYS A 141 -6.81 1.46 -6.06
C CYS A 141 -6.27 2.89 -6.15
N MET A 142 -5.53 3.32 -5.14
CA MET A 142 -5.09 4.70 -4.96
C MET A 142 -3.60 4.79 -4.65
N ILE A 143 -2.94 5.83 -5.13
CA ILE A 143 -1.60 6.22 -4.67
C ILE A 143 -1.73 7.55 -3.95
N LEU A 144 -1.40 7.57 -2.66
CA LEU A 144 -1.50 8.75 -1.83
C LEU A 144 -0.11 9.23 -1.45
N ASN A 145 0.11 10.54 -1.47
CA ASN A 145 1.23 11.13 -0.73
C ASN A 145 0.88 11.26 0.77
N PHE A 146 1.86 11.72 1.55
CA PHE A 146 1.74 11.88 3.00
C PHE A 146 0.53 12.76 3.41
N GLU A 147 0.35 13.91 2.76
CA GLU A 147 -0.75 14.85 3.06
C GLU A 147 -2.12 14.29 2.65
N GLN A 148 -2.20 13.62 1.51
CA GLN A 148 -3.43 12.99 1.04
C GLN A 148 -3.86 11.84 1.95
N TRP A 149 -2.91 11.05 2.46
CA TRP A 149 -3.19 10.02 3.46
C TRP A 149 -3.83 10.63 4.71
N LYS A 150 -3.20 11.66 5.28
CA LYS A 150 -3.72 12.35 6.48
C LYS A 150 -5.09 12.96 6.25
N LYS A 151 -5.31 13.57 5.08
CA LYS A 151 -6.63 14.10 4.71
C LYS A 151 -7.71 13.00 4.66
N GLN A 152 -7.35 11.80 4.21
CA GLN A 152 -8.29 10.68 4.05
C GLN A 152 -8.56 9.92 5.35
N PHE A 153 -7.52 9.70 6.17
CA PHE A 153 -7.60 8.85 7.36
C PHE A 153 -7.51 9.62 8.69
N GLY A 154 -7.34 10.95 8.63
CA GLY A 154 -7.23 11.86 9.76
C GLY A 154 -5.79 12.28 10.05
N GLU A 155 -5.63 13.47 10.66
CA GLU A 155 -4.31 14.08 10.90
C GLU A 155 -3.36 13.21 11.75
N GLN A 156 -3.91 12.37 12.63
CA GLN A 156 -3.13 11.49 13.50
C GLN A 156 -2.87 10.10 12.90
N SER A 157 -3.29 9.86 11.66
CA SER A 157 -3.19 8.54 11.02
C SER A 157 -1.79 8.20 10.50
N LEU A 158 -0.92 9.19 10.35
CA LEU A 158 0.42 9.04 9.80
C LEU A 158 1.35 10.11 10.37
N ARG A 159 2.51 9.69 10.88
CA ARG A 159 3.58 10.60 11.32
C ARG A 159 4.97 10.01 11.04
N ARG A 160 5.98 10.89 10.95
CA ARG A 160 7.38 10.47 11.05
C ARG A 160 7.78 10.37 12.52
N ILE A 161 8.43 9.26 12.89
CA ILE A 161 8.92 9.03 14.25
C ILE A 161 10.03 10.02 14.57
N SER A 162 10.93 10.25 13.61
CA SER A 162 12.00 11.25 13.69
C SER A 162 11.51 12.69 13.94
N GLU A 163 10.29 13.05 13.54
CA GLU A 163 9.71 14.38 13.74
C GLU A 163 9.00 14.54 15.10
N GLY A 164 8.74 13.45 15.82
CA GLY A 164 8.04 13.43 17.12
C GLY A 164 8.93 13.15 18.34
N ALA A 165 10.23 12.93 18.14
CA ALA A 165 11.20 12.78 19.22
C ALA A 165 11.71 14.16 19.68
N THR A 166 10.87 14.89 20.41
CA THR A 166 11.24 16.10 21.17
C THR A 166 10.75 15.99 22.60
#